data_AF-A0A9E3VD62-F1
#
_entry.id   AF-A0A9E3VD62-F1
#
_cell.length_a   1.000
_cell.length_b   1.000
_cell.length_c   1.000
_cell.angle_alpha   90.00
_cell.angle_beta   90.00
_cell.angle_gamma   90.00
#
_symmetry.space_group_name_H-M   'P 1'
#
loop_
_entity.id
_entity.type
_entity.pdbx_description
1 polymer ?
#
loop_
_entity_poly.entity_id
_entity_poly.type
_entity_poly.pdbx_seq_one_letter_code
_entity_poly.pdbx_strand_id
1 'polypeptide(L)'
;MFGLFGKKKRQEPADPLLGFDAALESVRRQAAQARQSAATLLALRGELQRDLTAFQGKAEALRRRLLAAGGDAKATRTLNADLAEVTAREVDAAKALSAATTDGEVLLEVAGKLSRQLRELEDERRSAQRRLKASAAVTAALARQVQAFSEVMALDEARSEVERAHALAELYRDDAER
;
A
#
# COMPACT_ATOMS: atom_id res chain seq x y z
N MET A 1 -41.27 34.93 13.41
CA MET A 1 -41.13 33.57 12.86
C MET A 1 -40.86 33.67 11.37
N PHE A 2 -39.59 33.77 10.92
CA PHE A 2 -39.22 33.57 9.52
C PHE A 2 -37.73 33.17 9.38
N GLY A 3 -37.53 31.89 9.03
CA GLY A 3 -36.52 31.30 8.14
C GLY A 3 -35.05 31.75 8.19
N LEU A 4 -34.23 31.07 9.01
CA LEU A 4 -32.78 30.96 8.82
C LEU A 4 -32.47 29.86 7.78
N PHE A 5 -32.38 30.20 6.51
CA PHE A 5 -31.86 29.30 5.47
C PHE A 5 -30.32 29.30 5.50
N GLY A 6 -29.74 28.34 6.23
CA GLY A 6 -28.31 28.08 6.22
C GLY A 6 -27.84 27.56 4.85
N LYS A 7 -26.89 28.26 4.23
CA LYS A 7 -26.17 27.81 3.04
C LYS A 7 -25.40 26.52 3.36
N LYS A 8 -25.89 25.36 2.91
CA LYS A 8 -25.12 24.11 2.93
C LYS A 8 -23.88 24.30 2.06
N LYS A 9 -22.68 24.25 2.67
CA LYS A 9 -21.41 24.21 1.93
C LYS A 9 -21.45 23.00 0.98
N ARG A 10 -21.31 23.22 -0.33
CA ARG A 10 -21.06 22.15 -1.30
C ARG A 10 -19.77 21.46 -0.86
N GLN A 11 -19.88 20.24 -0.33
CA GLN A 11 -18.75 19.36 -0.11
C GLN A 11 -18.23 19.00 -1.50
N GLU A 12 -17.00 19.40 -1.82
CA GLU A 12 -16.34 18.93 -3.03
C GLU A 12 -16.26 17.39 -2.98
N PRO A 13 -16.49 16.69 -4.10
CA PRO A 13 -16.35 15.25 -4.14
C PRO A 13 -14.92 14.90 -3.75
N ALA A 14 -14.75 14.12 -2.68
CA ALA A 14 -13.44 13.67 -2.22
C ALA A 14 -12.71 12.95 -3.35
N ASP A 15 -11.43 13.27 -3.58
CA ASP A 15 -10.63 12.64 -4.62
C ASP A 15 -10.55 11.12 -4.34
N PRO A 16 -11.15 10.28 -5.20
CA PRO A 16 -11.20 8.83 -4.98
C PRO A 16 -9.82 8.16 -5.08
N LEU A 17 -8.80 8.86 -5.59
CA LEU A 17 -7.41 8.35 -5.64
C LEU A 17 -6.71 8.41 -4.28
N LEU A 18 -7.16 9.26 -3.35
CA LEU A 18 -6.55 9.38 -2.03
C LEU A 18 -6.61 8.08 -1.23
N GLY A 19 -7.69 7.30 -1.39
CA GLY A 19 -7.82 5.98 -0.76
C GLY A 19 -6.77 4.99 -1.28
N PHE A 20 -6.52 4.99 -2.59
CA PHE A 20 -5.46 4.17 -3.20
C PHE A 20 -4.08 4.62 -2.73
N ASP A 21 -3.83 5.93 -2.65
CA ASP A 21 -2.53 6.46 -2.23
C ASP A 21 -2.22 6.10 -0.76
N ALA A 22 -3.22 6.18 0.12
CA ALA A 22 -3.09 5.75 1.51
C ALA A 22 -2.84 4.23 1.64
N ALA A 23 -3.57 3.41 0.86
CA ALA A 23 -3.39 1.97 0.84
C ALA A 23 -1.99 1.58 0.31
N LEU A 24 -1.55 2.21 -0.78
CA LEU A 24 -0.22 2.02 -1.34
C LEU A 24 0.87 2.35 -0.34
N GLU A 25 0.78 3.49 0.33
CA GLU A 25 1.74 3.91 1.35
C GLU A 25 1.79 2.92 2.53
N SER A 26 0.63 2.45 2.99
CA SER A 26 0.55 1.44 4.05
C SER A 26 1.25 0.13 3.64
N VAL A 27 0.95 -0.38 2.45
CA VAL A 27 1.57 -1.62 1.94
C VAL A 27 3.07 -1.44 1.72
N ARG A 28 3.54 -0.27 1.25
CA ARG A 28 4.97 0.05 1.14
C ARG A 28 5.68 -0.04 2.49
N ARG A 29 5.10 0.57 3.52
CA ARG A 29 5.67 0.55 4.88
C ARG A 29 5.75 -0.87 5.42
N GLN A 30 4.67 -1.64 5.28
CA GLN A 30 4.65 -3.04 5.71
C GLN A 30 5.69 -3.89 4.97
N ALA A 31 5.81 -3.71 3.65
CA ALA A 31 6.81 -4.44 2.85
C ALA A 31 8.24 -4.07 3.25
N ALA A 32 8.51 -2.78 3.49
CA ALA A 32 9.81 -2.30 3.96
C ALA A 32 10.15 -2.88 5.34
N GLN A 33 9.19 -2.85 6.28
CA GLN A 33 9.35 -3.42 7.61
C GLN A 33 9.60 -4.94 7.55
N ALA A 34 8.84 -5.68 6.75
CA ALA A 34 9.04 -7.12 6.58
C ALA A 34 10.44 -7.45 6.05
N ARG A 35 10.93 -6.70 5.05
CA ARG A 35 12.29 -6.86 4.51
C ARG A 35 13.36 -6.51 5.54
N GLN A 36 13.16 -5.44 6.32
CA GLN A 36 14.08 -5.05 7.37
C GLN A 36 14.18 -6.14 8.45
N SER A 37 13.05 -6.64 8.93
CA SER A 37 13.01 -7.75 9.90
C SER A 37 13.65 -9.02 9.32
N ALA A 38 13.37 -9.37 8.06
CA ALA A 38 14.02 -10.51 7.40
C ALA A 38 15.54 -10.35 7.33
N ALA A 39 16.03 -9.13 7.03
CA ALA A 39 17.47 -8.85 7.01
C ALA A 39 18.11 -9.00 8.39
N THR A 40 17.42 -8.57 9.46
CA THR A 40 17.91 -8.76 10.83
C THR A 40 17.99 -10.24 11.23
N LEU A 41 16.99 -11.05 10.85
CA LEU A 41 17.03 -12.50 11.09
C LEU A 41 18.12 -13.19 10.27
N LEU A 42 18.38 -12.73 9.05
CA LEU A 42 19.47 -13.25 8.23
C LEU A 42 20.85 -12.98 8.85
N ALA A 43 21.04 -11.78 9.41
CA ALA A 43 22.25 -11.43 10.14
C ALA A 43 22.41 -12.30 11.40
N LEU A 44 21.35 -12.40 12.21
CA LEU A 44 21.31 -13.25 13.41
C LEU A 44 21.59 -14.72 13.07
N ARG A 45 21.04 -15.23 11.96
CA ARG A 45 21.31 -16.59 11.47
C ARG A 45 22.80 -16.82 11.25
N GLY A 46 23.49 -15.86 10.64
CA GLY A 46 24.93 -15.93 10.41
C GLY A 46 25.75 -15.90 11.70
N GLU A 47 25.32 -15.13 12.71
CA GLU A 47 25.93 -15.12 14.05
C GLU A 47 25.74 -16.47 14.75
N LEU A 48 24.52 -16.97 14.82
CA LEU A 48 24.20 -18.25 15.45
C LEU A 48 24.92 -19.44 14.80
N GLN A 49 25.11 -19.42 13.47
CA GLN A 49 25.91 -20.43 12.78
C GLN A 49 27.38 -20.43 13.22
N ARG A 50 27.98 -19.24 13.38
CA ARG A 50 29.36 -19.11 13.88
C ARG A 50 29.47 -19.58 15.32
N ASP A 51 28.52 -19.20 16.16
CA ASP A 51 28.48 -19.62 17.56
C ASP A 51 28.32 -21.13 17.70
N LEU A 52 27.42 -21.74 16.92
CA LEU A 52 27.24 -23.19 16.90
C LEU A 52 28.54 -23.91 16.55
N THR A 53 29.23 -23.46 15.51
CA THR A 53 30.53 -24.03 15.10
C THR A 53 31.58 -23.85 16.21
N ALA A 54 31.59 -22.69 16.88
CA ALA A 54 32.50 -22.42 17.98
C ALA A 54 32.22 -23.30 19.21
N PHE A 55 30.94 -23.55 19.54
CA PHE A 55 30.55 -24.44 20.64
C PHE A 55 30.89 -25.89 20.33
N GLN A 56 30.66 -26.36 19.11
CA GLN A 56 31.05 -27.70 18.66
C GLN A 56 32.55 -27.92 18.79
N GLY A 57 33.37 -26.97 18.31
CA GLY A 57 34.82 -27.02 18.45
C GLY A 57 35.28 -27.02 19.92
N LYS A 58 34.63 -26.22 20.78
CA LYS A 58 34.91 -26.21 22.23
C LYS A 58 34.54 -27.53 22.89
N ALA A 59 33.38 -28.11 22.57
CA ALA A 59 32.92 -29.39 23.10
C ALA A 59 33.89 -30.52 22.70
N GLU A 60 34.35 -30.55 21.45
CA GLU A 60 35.38 -31.49 21.02
C GLU A 60 36.70 -31.31 21.77
N ALA A 61 37.16 -30.08 21.95
CA ALA A 61 38.38 -29.79 22.69
C ALA A 61 38.27 -30.26 24.16
N LEU A 62 37.13 -30.04 24.81
CA LEU A 62 36.86 -30.52 26.16
C LEU A 62 36.83 -32.04 26.23
N ARG A 63 36.18 -32.73 25.27
CA ARG A 63 36.20 -34.20 25.16
C ARG A 63 37.60 -34.75 25.02
N ARG A 64 38.47 -34.14 24.20
CA ARG A 64 39.88 -34.54 24.07
C ARG A 64 40.65 -34.36 25.39
N ARG A 65 40.42 -33.25 26.10
CA ARG A 65 41.03 -33.00 27.43
C ARG A 65 40.55 -33.99 28.47
N LEU A 66 39.28 -34.38 28.43
CA LEU A 66 38.70 -35.38 29.33
C LEU A 66 39.39 -36.73 29.15
N LEU A 67 39.62 -37.16 27.91
CA LEU A 67 40.35 -38.39 27.60
C LEU A 67 41.81 -38.32 28.09
N ALA A 68 42.44 -37.15 28.03
CA ALA A 68 43.82 -36.93 28.45
C ALA A 68 43.99 -36.76 29.98
N ALA A 69 42.90 -36.58 30.74
CA ALA A 69 42.96 -36.29 32.19
C ALA A 69 43.45 -37.49 33.04
N GLY A 70 43.59 -38.68 32.44
CA GLY A 70 44.36 -39.79 33.03
C GLY A 70 43.90 -40.28 34.40
N GLY A 71 42.65 -39.99 34.81
CA GLY A 71 42.09 -40.41 36.10
C GLY A 71 42.11 -39.34 37.20
N ASP A 72 42.54 -38.10 36.95
CA ASP A 72 42.33 -37.00 37.91
C ASP A 72 40.82 -36.73 38.08
N ALA A 73 40.29 -37.16 39.22
CA ALA A 73 38.86 -37.06 39.53
C ALA A 73 38.36 -35.61 39.62
N LYS A 74 39.22 -34.67 40.06
CA LYS A 74 38.83 -33.25 40.15
C LYS A 74 38.80 -32.63 38.76
N ALA A 75 39.84 -32.83 37.96
CA ALA A 75 39.89 -32.34 36.58
C ALA A 75 38.75 -32.94 35.75
N THR A 76 38.47 -34.23 35.91
CA THR A 76 37.36 -34.92 35.21
C THR A 76 36.01 -34.31 35.56
N ARG A 77 35.74 -34.03 36.85
CA ARG A 77 34.49 -33.38 37.27
C ARG A 77 34.31 -31.99 36.66
N THR A 78 35.35 -31.16 36.69
CA THR A 78 35.30 -29.81 36.10
C THR A 78 35.09 -29.88 34.59
N LEU A 79 35.85 -30.70 33.88
CA LEU A 79 35.70 -30.84 32.41
C LEU A 79 34.33 -31.37 32.00
N ASN A 80 33.73 -32.27 32.79
CA ASN A 80 32.36 -32.73 32.54
C ASN A 80 31.32 -31.62 32.77
N ALA A 81 31.49 -30.78 33.80
CA ALA A 81 30.62 -29.63 34.03
C ALA A 81 30.72 -28.62 32.88
N ASP A 82 31.93 -28.27 32.46
CA ASP A 82 32.17 -27.38 31.33
C ASP A 82 31.60 -27.95 30.02
N LEU A 83 31.75 -29.27 29.81
CA LEU A 83 31.19 -29.95 28.64
C LEU A 83 29.67 -29.91 28.64
N ALA A 84 29.03 -30.14 29.80
CA ALA A 84 27.58 -30.05 29.95
C ALA A 84 27.08 -28.63 29.64
N GLU A 85 27.77 -27.60 30.14
CA GLU A 85 27.43 -26.20 29.87
C GLU A 85 27.57 -25.85 28.39
N VAL A 86 28.70 -26.21 27.75
CA VAL A 86 28.91 -25.93 26.32
C VAL A 86 27.90 -26.67 25.46
N THR A 87 27.56 -27.92 25.82
CA THR A 87 26.55 -28.71 25.09
C THR A 87 25.15 -28.10 25.24
N ALA A 88 24.79 -27.57 26.42
CA ALA A 88 23.53 -26.86 26.61
C ALA A 88 23.45 -25.62 25.71
N ARG A 89 24.54 -24.81 25.65
CA ARG A 89 24.62 -23.65 24.76
C ARG A 89 24.59 -24.02 23.28
N GLU A 90 25.20 -25.14 22.89
CA GLU A 90 25.11 -25.69 21.53
C GLU A 90 23.66 -25.98 21.15
N VAL A 91 22.92 -26.66 22.03
CA VAL A 91 21.50 -26.98 21.82
C VAL A 91 20.65 -25.72 21.70
N ASP A 92 20.87 -24.73 22.56
CA ASP A 92 20.12 -23.48 22.53
C ASP A 92 20.43 -22.66 21.27
N ALA A 93 21.70 -22.58 20.86
CA ALA A 93 22.10 -21.95 19.60
C ALA A 93 21.47 -22.64 18.39
N ALA A 94 21.42 -23.98 18.37
CA ALA A 94 20.78 -24.75 17.29
C ALA A 94 19.26 -24.49 17.22
N LYS A 95 18.58 -24.42 18.37
CA LYS A 95 17.15 -24.07 18.43
C LYS A 95 16.90 -22.65 17.93
N ALA A 96 17.67 -21.68 18.42
CA ALA A 96 17.56 -20.29 17.98
C ALA A 96 17.83 -20.15 16.48
N LEU A 97 18.81 -20.90 15.95
CA LEU A 97 19.14 -20.91 14.52
C LEU A 97 17.98 -21.42 13.67
N SER A 98 17.35 -22.51 14.11
CA SER A 98 16.17 -23.09 13.45
C SER A 98 14.99 -22.12 13.44
N ALA A 99 14.71 -21.48 14.58
CA ALA A 99 13.67 -20.46 14.69
C ALA A 99 13.94 -19.25 13.77
N ALA A 100 15.14 -18.67 13.85
CA ALA A 100 15.53 -17.53 13.02
C ALA A 100 15.48 -17.84 11.52
N THR A 101 15.79 -19.08 11.14
CA THR A 101 15.68 -19.54 9.74
C THR A 101 14.21 -19.60 9.30
N THR A 102 13.35 -20.23 10.11
CA THR A 102 11.93 -20.40 9.81
C THR A 102 11.21 -19.05 9.75
N ASP A 103 11.41 -18.20 10.76
CA ASP A 103 10.82 -16.86 10.83
C ASP A 103 11.33 -15.97 9.68
N GLY A 104 12.61 -16.11 9.31
CA GLY A 104 13.20 -15.41 8.17
C GLY A 104 12.53 -15.79 6.85
N GLU A 105 12.27 -17.07 6.61
CA GLU A 105 11.57 -17.56 5.42
C GLU A 105 10.14 -17.02 5.34
N VAL A 106 9.41 -17.04 6.46
CA VAL A 106 8.05 -16.48 6.55
C VAL A 106 8.05 -14.98 6.22
N LEU A 107 8.98 -14.20 6.78
CA LEU A 107 9.06 -12.76 6.51
C LEU A 107 9.41 -12.46 5.04
N LEU A 108 10.28 -13.26 4.42
CA LEU A 108 10.59 -13.13 3.00
C LEU A 108 9.38 -13.46 2.12
N GLU A 109 8.61 -14.49 2.46
CA GLU A 109 7.37 -14.84 1.76
C GLU A 109 6.35 -13.70 1.87
N VAL A 110 6.16 -13.15 3.09
CA VAL A 110 5.27 -12.01 3.35
C VAL A 110 5.72 -10.79 2.55
N ALA A 111 7.01 -10.45 2.56
CA ALA A 111 7.56 -9.35 1.76
C ALA A 111 7.30 -9.56 0.26
N GLY A 112 7.40 -10.81 -0.23
CA GLY A 112 7.06 -11.17 -1.61
C GLY A 112 5.58 -10.98 -1.95
N LYS A 113 4.67 -11.39 -1.05
CA LYS A 113 3.22 -11.18 -1.18
C LYS A 113 2.87 -9.69 -1.22
N LEU A 114 3.38 -8.91 -0.28
CA LEU A 114 3.17 -7.45 -0.22
C LEU A 114 3.70 -6.75 -1.47
N SER A 115 4.83 -7.21 -2.03
CA SER A 115 5.38 -6.65 -3.28
C SER A 115 4.53 -6.96 -4.51
N ARG A 116 3.77 -8.06 -4.53
CA ARG A 116 2.78 -8.35 -5.59
C ARG A 116 1.55 -7.47 -5.42
N GLN A 117 0.99 -7.43 -4.21
CA GLN A 117 -0.16 -6.58 -3.88
C GLN A 117 0.10 -5.10 -4.19
N LEU A 118 1.32 -4.62 -3.92
CA LEU A 118 1.71 -3.27 -4.28
C LEU A 118 1.58 -3.00 -5.79
N ARG A 119 2.10 -3.91 -6.63
CA ARG A 119 2.02 -3.78 -8.09
C ARG A 119 0.59 -3.81 -8.59
N GLU A 120 -0.22 -4.71 -8.04
CA GLU A 120 -1.65 -4.80 -8.34
C GLU A 120 -2.38 -3.50 -7.98
N LEU A 121 -2.16 -2.96 -6.78
CA LEU A 121 -2.75 -1.67 -6.37
C LEU A 121 -2.26 -0.49 -7.23
N GLU A 122 -1.00 -0.48 -7.66
CA GLU A 122 -0.47 0.54 -8.58
C GLU A 122 -1.17 0.48 -9.95
N ASP A 123 -1.43 -0.74 -10.45
CA ASP A 123 -2.20 -0.95 -11.68
C ASP A 123 -3.65 -0.52 -11.56
N GLU A 124 -4.30 -0.87 -10.45
CA GLU A 124 -5.67 -0.47 -10.15
C GLU A 124 -5.79 1.05 -10.02
N ARG A 125 -4.87 1.70 -9.29
CA ARG A 125 -4.81 3.16 -9.17
C ARG A 125 -4.66 3.83 -10.54
N ARG A 126 -3.74 3.33 -11.38
CA ARG A 126 -3.56 3.85 -12.76
C ARG A 126 -4.81 3.67 -13.59
N SER A 127 -5.50 2.53 -13.44
CA SER A 127 -6.77 2.25 -14.11
C SER A 127 -7.87 3.22 -13.65
N ALA A 128 -8.01 3.42 -12.34
CA ALA A 128 -8.96 4.37 -11.75
C ALA A 128 -8.69 5.80 -12.25
N GLN A 129 -7.43 6.23 -12.27
CA GLN A 129 -7.04 7.55 -12.78
C GLN A 129 -7.44 7.74 -14.26
N ARG A 130 -7.26 6.71 -15.10
CA ARG A 130 -7.71 6.75 -16.52
C ARG A 130 -9.22 6.89 -16.62
N ARG A 131 -9.98 6.12 -15.83
CA ARG A 131 -11.46 6.19 -15.81
C ARG A 131 -11.97 7.57 -15.35
N LEU A 132 -11.34 8.16 -14.34
CA LEU A 132 -11.68 9.52 -13.87
C LEU A 132 -11.46 10.57 -14.95
N LYS A 133 -10.30 10.52 -15.64
CA LYS A 133 -10.01 11.43 -16.76
C LYS A 133 -11.01 11.27 -17.90
N ALA A 134 -11.35 10.03 -18.26
CA ALA A 134 -12.33 9.74 -19.31
C ALA A 134 -13.73 10.27 -18.93
N SER A 135 -14.17 10.03 -17.68
CA SER A 135 -15.44 10.54 -17.17
C SER A 135 -15.50 12.06 -17.23
N ALA A 136 -14.44 12.76 -16.78
CA ALA A 136 -14.35 14.21 -16.85
C ALA A 136 -14.44 14.74 -18.29
N ALA A 137 -13.79 14.08 -19.26
CA ALA A 137 -13.87 14.44 -20.67
C ALA A 137 -15.30 14.27 -21.23
N VAL A 138 -15.97 13.17 -20.88
CA VAL A 138 -17.38 12.93 -21.26
C VAL A 138 -18.29 14.00 -20.65
N THR A 139 -18.17 14.27 -19.34
CA THR A 139 -18.96 15.32 -18.68
C THR A 139 -18.75 16.69 -19.33
N ALA A 140 -17.50 17.06 -19.68
CA ALA A 140 -17.21 18.31 -20.36
C ALA A 140 -17.80 18.36 -21.78
N ALA A 141 -17.77 17.26 -22.53
CA ALA A 141 -18.38 17.17 -23.85
C ALA A 141 -19.91 17.33 -23.78
N LEU A 142 -20.58 16.65 -22.83
CA LEU A 142 -22.01 16.81 -22.60
C LEU A 142 -22.36 18.25 -22.21
N ALA A 143 -21.57 18.89 -21.34
CA ALA A 143 -21.80 20.28 -20.95
C ALA A 143 -21.76 21.24 -22.16
N ARG A 144 -20.80 21.05 -23.06
CA ARG A 144 -20.71 21.83 -24.31
C ARG A 144 -21.92 21.59 -25.23
N GLN A 145 -22.38 20.35 -25.33
CA GLN A 145 -23.55 20.01 -26.15
C GLN A 145 -24.84 20.63 -25.59
N VAL A 146 -25.00 20.61 -24.26
CA VAL A 146 -26.11 21.30 -23.59
C VAL A 146 -26.06 22.81 -23.84
N GLN A 147 -24.88 23.42 -23.73
CA GLN A 147 -24.71 24.85 -24.00
C GLN A 147 -25.08 25.21 -25.45
N ALA A 148 -24.56 24.45 -26.43
CA ALA A 148 -24.88 24.66 -27.84
C ALA A 148 -26.39 24.51 -28.11
N PHE A 149 -27.05 23.54 -27.47
CA PHE A 149 -28.50 23.39 -27.57
C PHE A 149 -29.25 24.59 -26.97
N SER A 150 -28.81 25.09 -25.81
CA SER A 150 -29.39 26.29 -25.20
C SER A 150 -29.24 27.53 -26.09
N GLU A 151 -28.10 27.67 -26.78
CA GLU A 151 -27.87 28.78 -27.73
C GLU A 151 -28.80 28.69 -28.95
N VAL A 152 -29.01 27.50 -29.51
CA VAL A 152 -29.96 27.28 -30.62
C VAL A 152 -31.39 27.61 -30.18
N MET A 153 -31.81 27.13 -29.00
CA MET A 153 -33.15 27.42 -28.47
C MET A 153 -33.37 28.94 -28.26
N ALA A 154 -32.37 29.66 -27.77
CA ALA A 154 -32.44 31.10 -27.60
C ALA A 154 -32.54 31.83 -28.95
N LEU A 155 -31.85 31.33 -29.99
CA LEU A 155 -31.95 31.88 -31.34
C LEU A 155 -33.35 31.66 -31.94
N ASP A 156 -33.94 30.48 -31.75
CA ASP A 156 -35.29 30.18 -32.22
C ASP A 156 -36.35 31.04 -31.52
N GLU A 157 -36.20 31.28 -30.22
CA GLU A 157 -37.05 32.20 -29.46
C GLU A 157 -36.93 33.64 -29.99
N ALA A 158 -35.70 34.12 -30.23
CA ALA A 158 -35.46 35.45 -30.80
C ALA A 158 -36.06 35.58 -32.21
N ARG A 159 -35.95 34.56 -33.05
CA ARG A 159 -36.58 34.54 -34.38
C ARG A 159 -38.10 34.60 -34.28
N SER A 160 -38.69 33.84 -33.36
CA SER A 160 -40.14 33.85 -33.14
C SER A 160 -40.63 35.24 -32.71
N GLU A 161 -39.85 35.95 -31.89
CA GLU A 161 -40.16 37.32 -31.51
C GLU A 161 -40.14 38.29 -32.70
N VAL A 162 -39.14 38.16 -33.58
CA VAL A 162 -39.04 38.97 -34.80
C VAL A 162 -40.19 38.69 -35.75
N GLU A 163 -40.56 37.43 -35.96
CA GLU A 163 -41.70 37.05 -36.80
C GLU A 163 -43.03 37.60 -36.25
N ARG A 164 -43.21 37.57 -34.92
CA ARG A 164 -44.36 38.21 -34.25
C ARG A 164 -44.39 39.72 -34.47
N ALA A 165 -43.25 40.40 -34.34
CA ALA A 165 -43.15 41.84 -34.55
C ALA A 165 -43.46 42.23 -36.01
N HIS A 166 -42.99 41.43 -36.98
CA HIS A 166 -43.32 41.63 -38.40
C HIS A 166 -44.80 41.45 -38.69
N ALA A 167 -45.41 40.36 -38.20
CA ALA A 167 -46.85 40.13 -38.37
C ALA A 167 -47.69 41.26 -37.76
N LEU A 168 -47.29 41.77 -36.59
CA LEU A 168 -47.93 42.92 -35.96
C LEU A 168 -47.80 44.19 -36.81
N ALA A 169 -46.62 44.44 -37.39
CA ALA A 169 -46.39 45.60 -38.24
C ALA A 169 -47.14 45.53 -39.58
N GLU A 170 -47.39 44.34 -40.12
CA GLU A 170 -48.26 44.14 -41.29
C GLU A 170 -49.72 44.45 -40.97
N LEU A 171 -50.25 43.94 -39.85
CA LEU A 171 -51.60 44.26 -39.37
C LEU A 171 -51.83 45.77 -39.24
N TYR A 172 -50.88 46.50 -38.64
CA TYR A 172 -51.00 47.96 -38.51
C TYR A 172 -50.91 48.71 -39.85
N ARG A 173 -50.20 48.18 -40.85
CA ARG A 173 -50.18 48.76 -42.20
C ARG A 173 -51.51 48.54 -42.91
N ASP A 174 -52.04 47.33 -42.85
CA ASP A 174 -53.35 47.00 -43.42
C ASP A 174 -54.48 47.83 -42.78
N ASP A 175 -54.40 48.10 -41.47
CA ASP A 175 -55.36 48.97 -40.77
C ASP A 175 -55.22 50.46 -41.13
N ALA A 176 -54.03 50.92 -41.53
CA ALA A 176 -53.79 52.31 -41.94
C ALA A 176 -54.19 52.59 -43.40
N GLU A 177 -54.26 51.55 -44.24
CA GLU A 177 -54.69 51.62 -45.64
C GLU A 177 -56.21 51.44 -45.82
N ARG A 178 -56.94 51.15 -44.73
CA ARG A 178 -58.41 51.05 -44.67
C ARG A 178 -59.07 52.36 -44.24
#